data_AF-A0A6J8CRS9-F1
#
_entry.id   AF-A0A6J8CRS9-F1
#
_cell.length_a   1.000
_cell.length_b   1.000
_cell.length_c   1.000
_cell.angle_alpha   90.00
_cell.angle_beta   90.00
_cell.angle_gamma   90.00
#
_symmetry.space_group_name_H-M   'P 1'
#
loop_
_entity.id
_entity.type
_entity.pdbx_description
1 polymer ?
#
loop_
_entity_poly.entity_id
_entity_poly.type
_entity_poly.pdbx_seq_one_letter_code
_entity_poly.pdbx_strand_id
1 'polypeptide(L)'
;MQSAYRACHSTETAQLRAHHDIALALDNNWCAELVMLDLSDAFDTIDHPILINRLEYSYGITGSALELSVLQLDPYCQIIQEKQVNAVTKSCYFQIRNIGRIRKYITEAACKTLVCSFVASRLYYGNALLNEVNVSLVNKLHRVQNTAARLVTRSKKHHTTPVLVSLHWIPVQYRIQYKLLLYTFKILHGLASVYLEELINAYQPSRSRRSENAMRLIQPRVSTKNNGERRFDKATASLWNNLPSHLRHKHAIELF
;
A
#
# COMPACT_ATOMS: atom_id res chain seq x y z
N MET A 1 14.75 -8.88 6.11
CA MET A 1 13.42 -9.32 5.62
C MET A 1 13.52 -9.66 4.14
N GLN A 2 13.25 -10.90 3.72
CA GLN A 2 13.28 -11.29 2.30
C GLN A 2 11.84 -11.49 1.80
N SER A 3 11.40 -10.65 0.84
CA SER A 3 10.01 -10.68 0.34
C SER A 3 9.86 -11.12 -1.12
N ALA A 4 10.95 -11.11 -1.90
CA ALA A 4 10.89 -11.54 -3.30
C ALA A 4 10.72 -13.07 -3.42
N TYR A 5 9.91 -13.50 -4.38
CA TYR A 5 9.75 -14.90 -4.82
C TYR A 5 9.32 -15.92 -3.73
N ARG A 6 8.58 -15.48 -2.71
CA ARG A 6 8.02 -16.36 -1.66
C ARG A 6 6.49 -16.39 -1.70
N ALA A 7 5.90 -17.55 -1.43
CA ALA A 7 4.46 -17.68 -1.29
C ALA A 7 3.93 -16.76 -0.18
N CYS A 8 2.79 -16.09 -0.41
CA CYS A 8 2.20 -15.09 0.48
C CYS A 8 3.05 -13.83 0.74
N HIS A 9 4.12 -13.60 -0.04
CA HIS A 9 4.97 -12.40 0.05
C HIS A 9 4.85 -11.54 -1.22
N SER A 10 4.96 -10.22 -1.07
CA SER A 10 5.02 -9.27 -2.18
C SER A 10 5.91 -8.08 -1.84
N THR A 11 6.35 -7.35 -2.85
CA THR A 11 7.04 -6.06 -2.69
C THR A 11 6.18 -5.07 -1.90
N GLU A 12 4.87 -5.10 -2.10
CA GLU A 12 3.94 -4.21 -1.40
C GLU A 12 3.78 -4.55 0.07
N THR A 13 3.69 -5.84 0.42
CA THR A 13 3.58 -6.27 1.82
C THR A 13 4.86 -5.98 2.60
N ALA A 14 6.03 -6.06 1.96
CA ALA A 14 7.30 -5.62 2.54
C ALA A 14 7.34 -4.10 2.76
N GLN A 15 6.91 -3.32 1.76
CA GLN A 15 6.83 -1.86 1.87
C GLN A 15 5.88 -1.44 3.01
N LEU A 16 4.79 -2.17 3.18
CA LEU A 16 3.82 -1.96 4.27
C LEU A 16 4.42 -2.24 5.64
N ARG A 17 5.20 -3.31 5.81
CA ARG A 17 5.88 -3.59 7.07
C ARG A 17 6.92 -2.52 7.40
N ALA A 18 7.78 -2.16 6.46
CA ALA A 18 8.79 -1.12 6.66
C ALA A 18 8.14 0.22 7.06
N HIS A 19 7.04 0.60 6.41
CA HIS A 19 6.30 1.80 6.76
C HIS A 19 5.66 1.71 8.15
N HIS A 20 5.11 0.55 8.53
CA HIS A 20 4.60 0.35 9.88
C HIS A 20 5.71 0.56 10.93
N ASP A 21 6.86 -0.07 10.76
CA ASP A 21 7.96 -0.01 11.73
C ASP A 21 8.48 1.42 11.91
N ILE A 22 8.61 2.18 10.81
CA ILE A 22 8.97 3.60 10.85
C ILE A 22 7.89 4.41 11.58
N ALA A 23 6.62 4.22 11.24
CA ALA A 23 5.52 4.94 11.87
C ALA A 23 5.43 4.65 13.38
N LEU A 24 5.70 3.41 13.80
CA LEU A 24 5.75 2.99 15.19
C LEU A 24 6.91 3.67 15.94
N ALA A 25 8.11 3.67 15.37
CA ALA A 25 9.27 4.34 15.96
C ALA A 25 9.02 5.84 16.15
N LEU A 26 8.48 6.51 15.12
CA LEU A 26 8.15 7.94 15.18
C LEU A 26 7.03 8.23 16.19
N ASP A 27 6.03 7.36 16.31
CA ASP A 27 4.95 7.51 17.31
C ASP A 27 5.47 7.38 18.76
N ASN A 28 6.56 6.65 18.95
CA ASN A 28 7.26 6.51 20.24
C ASN A 28 8.33 7.60 20.46
N ASN A 29 8.40 8.63 19.61
CA ASN A 29 9.44 9.66 19.60
C ASN A 29 10.87 9.09 19.47
N TRP A 30 11.03 7.93 18.83
CA TRP A 30 12.33 7.37 18.50
C TRP A 30 12.83 7.90 17.16
N CYS A 31 14.16 7.99 17.02
CA CYS A 31 14.77 8.22 15.72
C CYS A 31 14.64 6.94 14.89
N ALA A 32 13.90 7.00 13.79
CA ALA A 32 13.97 5.98 12.76
C ALA A 32 15.09 6.36 11.79
N GLU A 33 15.82 5.40 11.25
CA GLU A 33 16.82 5.61 10.19
C GLU A 33 16.57 4.58 9.09
N LEU A 34 16.44 5.03 7.84
CA LEU A 34 16.18 4.17 6.69
C LEU A 34 17.37 4.21 5.74
N VAL A 35 18.11 3.11 5.69
CA VAL A 35 19.21 2.92 4.73
C VAL A 35 18.66 2.24 3.48
N MET A 36 18.60 2.99 2.37
CA MET A 36 18.24 2.45 1.06
C MET A 36 19.51 2.20 0.25
N LEU A 37 19.87 0.94 0.06
CA LEU A 37 20.97 0.53 -0.81
C LEU A 37 20.43 0.35 -2.22
N ASP A 38 20.83 1.22 -3.15
CA ASP A 38 20.58 0.98 -4.58
C ASP A 38 21.64 0.01 -5.10
N LEU A 39 21.22 -1.23 -5.35
CA LEU A 39 22.08 -2.28 -5.89
C LEU A 39 21.87 -2.50 -7.40
N SER A 40 21.08 -1.63 -8.05
CA SER A 40 20.69 -1.82 -9.46
C SER A 40 21.90 -1.81 -10.39
N ASP A 41 22.88 -0.93 -10.14
CA ASP A 41 24.15 -0.88 -10.90
C ASP A 41 25.20 -1.89 -10.39
N ALA A 42 24.99 -2.46 -9.20
CA ALA A 42 25.92 -3.39 -8.60
C ALA A 42 25.83 -4.79 -9.26
N PHE A 43 24.64 -5.27 -9.63
CA PHE A 43 24.51 -6.62 -10.17
C PHE A 43 24.96 -6.77 -11.63
N ASP A 44 24.92 -5.70 -12.43
CA ASP A 44 25.32 -5.73 -13.84
C ASP A 44 26.85 -5.73 -14.04
N THR A 45 27.64 -5.56 -12.97
CA THR A 45 29.10 -5.31 -13.07
C THR A 45 29.98 -6.21 -12.20
N ILE A 46 29.44 -7.25 -11.55
CA ILE A 46 30.18 -8.03 -10.55
C ILE A 46 30.66 -9.39 -11.08
N ASP A 47 31.96 -9.64 -10.89
CA ASP A 47 32.61 -10.92 -11.10
C ASP A 47 32.32 -11.89 -9.93
N HIS A 48 31.57 -12.96 -10.22
CA HIS A 48 30.94 -13.84 -9.24
C HIS A 48 31.85 -14.51 -8.20
N PRO A 49 33.15 -14.79 -8.45
CA PRO A 49 34.06 -15.36 -7.43
C PRO A 49 34.48 -14.35 -6.34
N ILE A 50 34.50 -13.05 -6.63
CA ILE A 50 34.89 -11.98 -5.67
C ILE A 50 33.71 -11.65 -4.75
N LEU A 51 32.47 -11.77 -5.25
CA LEU A 51 31.25 -11.58 -4.47
C LEU A 51 31.09 -12.64 -3.36
N ILE A 52 31.43 -13.89 -3.68
CA ILE A 52 31.38 -15.02 -2.72
C ILE A 52 32.44 -14.83 -1.62
N ASN A 53 33.67 -14.40 -1.96
CA ASN A 53 34.72 -14.13 -0.98
C ASN A 53 34.49 -12.85 -0.12
N ARG A 54 33.84 -11.80 -0.63
CA ARG A 54 33.54 -10.57 0.17
C ARG A 54 32.37 -10.74 1.13
N LEU A 55 31.37 -11.54 0.78
CA LEU A 55 30.28 -11.86 1.70
C LEU A 55 30.77 -12.74 2.86
N GLU A 56 31.75 -13.60 2.59
CA GLU A 56 32.31 -14.55 3.54
C GLU A 56 33.35 -13.93 4.50
N TYR A 57 34.06 -12.87 4.11
CA TYR A 57 35.07 -12.21 4.98
C TYR A 57 34.71 -10.79 5.48
N SER A 58 33.78 -10.06 4.84
CA SER A 58 33.65 -8.59 5.05
C SER A 58 32.32 -8.12 5.64
N TYR A 59 31.29 -8.96 5.70
CA TYR A 59 30.03 -8.62 6.41
C TYR A 59 30.02 -9.07 7.88
N GLY A 60 31.22 -9.30 8.44
CA GLY A 60 31.60 -8.57 9.65
C GLY A 60 31.67 -7.06 9.36
N ILE A 61 30.51 -6.43 9.19
CA ILE A 61 30.33 -5.06 8.71
C ILE A 61 31.10 -4.07 9.59
N THR A 62 32.06 -3.30 9.04
CA THR A 62 32.63 -2.10 9.67
C THR A 62 33.19 -1.09 8.64
N GLY A 63 33.24 0.20 9.04
CA GLY A 63 33.81 1.32 8.26
C GLY A 63 32.77 2.25 7.61
N SER A 64 33.21 3.42 7.09
CA SER A 64 32.48 4.66 6.69
C SER A 64 31.29 4.56 5.71
N ALA A 65 30.56 3.44 5.69
CA ALA A 65 29.21 3.32 5.15
C ALA A 65 28.14 4.04 6.01
N LEU A 66 28.55 4.78 7.05
CA LEU A 66 27.68 5.46 8.03
C LEU A 66 27.57 6.98 7.85
N GLU A 67 28.23 7.58 6.85
CA GLU A 67 28.25 9.05 6.71
C GLU A 67 27.47 9.53 5.49
N LEU A 68 26.17 9.20 5.43
CA LEU A 68 25.22 9.87 4.53
C LEU A 68 23.87 10.12 5.22
N SER A 69 23.66 11.40 5.53
CA SER A 69 22.38 12.12 5.71
C SER A 69 21.54 11.82 6.96
N VAL A 70 21.96 12.43 8.08
CA VAL A 70 21.05 12.82 9.16
C VAL A 70 20.12 13.93 8.65
N LEU A 71 18.86 13.61 8.41
CA LEU A 71 17.75 14.55 8.38
C LEU A 71 16.55 13.90 9.08
N GLN A 72 15.98 14.60 10.07
CA GLN A 72 14.74 14.21 10.74
C GLN A 72 13.71 13.68 9.74
N LEU A 73 13.26 12.45 9.93
CA LEU A 73 12.53 11.62 8.95
C LEU A 73 11.02 11.89 8.88
N ASP A 74 10.48 12.77 9.73
CA ASP A 74 9.07 13.17 9.70
C ASP A 74 8.61 13.72 8.33
N PRO A 75 9.38 14.57 7.61
CA PRO A 75 9.03 15.02 6.26
C PRO A 75 9.33 13.96 5.19
N TYR A 76 10.29 13.06 5.41
CA TYR A 76 10.83 12.19 4.36
C TYR A 76 9.86 11.10 3.92
N CYS A 77 9.13 10.46 4.84
CA CYS A 77 8.10 9.47 4.47
C CYS A 77 6.98 10.11 3.63
N GLN A 78 6.61 11.36 3.94
CA GLN A 78 5.66 12.11 3.13
C GLN A 78 6.25 12.41 1.75
N ILE A 79 7.50 12.90 1.69
CA ILE A 79 8.20 13.19 0.44
C ILE A 79 8.32 11.94 -0.45
N ILE A 80 8.60 10.76 0.11
CA ILE A 80 8.71 9.50 -0.64
C ILE A 80 7.35 9.12 -1.24
N GLN A 81 6.27 9.17 -0.43
CA GLN A 81 4.91 8.91 -0.91
C GLN A 81 4.47 9.92 -1.98
N GLU A 82 4.78 11.20 -1.80
CA GLU A 82 4.50 12.24 -2.77
C GLU A 82 5.26 12.03 -4.08
N LYS A 83 6.56 11.72 -4.01
CA LYS A 83 7.39 11.40 -5.18
C LYS A 83 6.80 10.21 -5.94
N GLN A 84 6.46 9.12 -5.23
CA GLN A 84 5.84 7.94 -5.83
C GLN A 84 4.51 8.28 -6.49
N VAL A 85 3.59 8.95 -5.78
CA VAL A 85 2.27 9.31 -6.32
C VAL A 85 2.40 10.25 -7.51
N ASN A 86 3.32 11.21 -7.48
CA ASN A 86 3.56 12.12 -8.59
C ASN A 86 4.13 11.36 -9.82
N ALA A 87 5.06 10.42 -9.63
CA ALA A 87 5.58 9.58 -10.70
C ALA A 87 4.49 8.68 -11.33
N VAL A 88 3.68 8.01 -10.49
CA VAL A 88 2.54 7.20 -10.93
C VAL A 88 1.52 8.06 -11.68
N THR A 89 1.19 9.25 -11.15
CA THR A 89 0.26 10.20 -11.77
C THR A 89 0.75 10.63 -13.15
N LYS A 90 2.02 11.01 -13.28
CA LYS A 90 2.64 11.38 -14.58
C LYS A 90 2.55 10.24 -15.58
N SER A 91 2.91 9.02 -15.16
CA SER A 91 2.85 7.82 -15.99
C SER A 91 1.42 7.49 -16.44
N CYS A 92 0.45 7.57 -15.52
CA CYS A 92 -0.96 7.35 -15.83
C CYS A 92 -1.49 8.36 -16.84
N TYR A 93 -1.22 9.66 -16.67
CA TYR A 93 -1.66 10.67 -17.64
C TYR A 93 -0.98 10.52 -19.00
N PHE A 94 0.26 10.02 -19.04
CA PHE A 94 0.90 9.66 -20.31
C PHE A 94 0.12 8.55 -21.02
N GLN A 95 -0.25 7.47 -20.33
CA GLN A 95 -1.03 6.38 -20.90
C GLN A 95 -2.46 6.81 -21.30
N ILE A 96 -3.13 7.60 -20.46
CA ILE A 96 -4.45 8.17 -20.77
C ILE A 96 -4.42 8.98 -22.08
N ARG A 97 -3.38 9.79 -22.30
CA ARG A 97 -3.21 10.55 -23.54
C ARG A 97 -3.01 9.64 -24.76
N ASN A 98 -2.19 8.59 -24.63
CA ASN A 98 -1.95 7.64 -25.71
C ASN A 98 -3.24 6.88 -26.08
N ILE A 99 -3.97 6.36 -25.10
CA ILE A 99 -5.27 5.70 -25.33
C ILE A 99 -6.28 6.70 -25.90
N GLY A 100 -6.25 7.96 -25.46
CA GLY A 100 -7.07 9.05 -25.98
C GLY A 100 -6.95 9.24 -27.50
N ARG A 101 -5.74 9.13 -28.05
CA ARG A 101 -5.50 9.28 -29.50
C ARG A 101 -6.17 8.18 -30.33
N ILE A 102 -6.16 6.95 -29.82
CA ILE A 102 -6.75 5.79 -30.49
C ILE A 102 -8.22 5.56 -30.11
N ARG A 103 -8.77 6.32 -29.14
CA ARG A 103 -10.10 6.09 -28.57
C ARG A 103 -11.22 6.03 -29.62
N LYS A 104 -11.09 6.79 -30.72
CA LYS A 104 -12.07 6.80 -31.83
C LYS A 104 -12.13 5.50 -32.63
N TYR A 105 -11.05 4.71 -32.61
CA TYR A 105 -10.90 3.48 -33.40
C TYR A 105 -11.17 2.19 -32.61
N ILE A 106 -11.43 2.29 -31.30
CA ILE A 106 -11.62 1.13 -30.42
C ILE A 106 -13.00 1.16 -29.76
N THR A 107 -13.53 -0.04 -29.48
CA THR A 107 -14.77 -0.21 -28.72
C THR A 107 -14.60 0.25 -27.27
N GLU A 108 -15.72 0.50 -26.59
CA GLU A 108 -15.70 0.84 -25.16
C GLU A 108 -15.11 -0.29 -24.31
N ALA A 109 -15.48 -1.54 -24.59
CA ALA A 109 -14.95 -2.71 -23.89
C ALA A 109 -13.42 -2.82 -24.04
N ALA A 110 -12.89 -2.68 -25.26
CA ALA A 110 -11.44 -2.67 -25.49
C ALA A 110 -10.74 -1.51 -24.76
N CYS A 111 -11.36 -0.32 -24.76
CA CYS A 111 -10.83 0.83 -24.03
C CYS A 111 -10.81 0.58 -22.51
N LYS A 112 -11.87 -0.02 -21.96
CA LYS A 112 -11.94 -0.42 -20.55
C LYS A 112 -10.78 -1.36 -20.21
N THR A 113 -10.53 -2.38 -21.02
CA THR A 113 -9.41 -3.31 -20.84
C THR A 113 -8.05 -2.61 -20.88
N LEU A 114 -7.81 -1.73 -21.86
CA LEU A 114 -6.56 -0.96 -21.95
C LEU A 114 -6.35 -0.05 -20.73
N VAL A 115 -7.40 0.64 -20.30
CA VAL A 115 -7.32 1.50 -19.11
C VAL A 115 -7.07 0.66 -17.86
N CYS A 116 -7.70 -0.51 -17.73
CA CYS A 116 -7.43 -1.43 -16.63
C CYS A 116 -5.98 -1.95 -16.66
N SER A 117 -5.46 -2.35 -17.82
CA SER A 117 -4.11 -2.91 -17.93
C SER A 117 -3.00 -1.87 -17.77
N PHE A 118 -3.17 -0.66 -18.31
CA PHE A 118 -2.12 0.36 -18.30
C PHE A 118 -2.24 1.39 -17.16
N VAL A 119 -3.47 1.79 -16.81
CA VAL A 119 -3.69 2.83 -15.81
C VAL A 119 -3.98 2.22 -14.45
N ALA A 120 -4.97 1.33 -14.34
CA ALA A 120 -5.37 0.78 -13.04
C ALA A 120 -4.24 -0.02 -12.37
N SER A 121 -3.51 -0.84 -13.13
CA SER A 121 -2.36 -1.60 -12.62
C SER A 121 -1.32 -0.72 -11.92
N ARG A 122 -1.00 0.44 -12.50
CA ARG A 122 -0.06 1.42 -11.94
C ARG A 122 -0.68 2.27 -10.84
N LEU A 123 -1.95 2.64 -11.02
CA LEU A 123 -2.66 3.50 -10.10
C LEU A 123 -2.85 2.83 -8.74
N TYR A 124 -3.05 1.51 -8.68
CA TYR A 124 -3.35 0.79 -7.44
C TYR A 124 -2.17 0.05 -6.81
N TYR A 125 -1.01 0.05 -7.46
CA TYR A 125 0.20 -0.56 -6.93
C TYR A 125 0.83 0.33 -5.85
N GLY A 126 0.98 -0.19 -4.63
CA GLY A 126 1.58 0.54 -3.50
C GLY A 126 0.65 1.55 -2.80
N ASN A 127 -0.64 1.57 -3.12
CA ASN A 127 -1.58 2.52 -2.49
C ASN A 127 -2.01 2.13 -1.07
N ALA A 128 -1.70 0.93 -0.59
CA ALA A 128 -2.00 0.53 0.79
C ALA A 128 -1.35 1.47 1.82
N LEU A 129 -0.29 2.18 1.41
CA LEU A 129 0.50 3.10 2.22
C LEU A 129 -0.10 4.51 2.30
N LEU A 130 -1.05 4.84 1.42
CA LEU A 130 -1.68 6.18 1.35
C LEU A 130 -2.82 6.35 2.35
N ASN A 131 -2.85 5.51 3.38
CA ASN A 131 -3.97 5.43 4.29
C ASN A 131 -4.25 6.76 5.00
N GLU A 132 -5.54 6.99 5.31
CA GLU A 132 -6.31 8.09 5.93
C GLU A 132 -5.73 9.51 6.13
N VAL A 133 -4.42 9.73 6.10
CA VAL A 133 -3.78 10.98 6.49
C VAL A 133 -3.34 11.83 5.29
N ASN A 134 -3.13 11.27 4.10
CA ASN A 134 -2.79 12.08 2.91
C ASN A 134 -3.94 12.22 1.90
N VAL A 135 -5.02 12.83 2.36
CA VAL A 135 -6.23 13.13 1.56
C VAL A 135 -5.87 13.87 0.26
N SER A 136 -4.84 14.72 0.28
CA SER A 136 -4.39 15.45 -0.91
C SER A 136 -3.86 14.52 -2.01
N LEU A 137 -3.05 13.51 -1.65
CA LEU A 137 -2.51 12.52 -2.58
C LEU A 137 -3.58 11.55 -3.07
N VAL A 138 -4.47 11.10 -2.18
CA VAL A 138 -5.62 10.27 -2.57
C VAL A 138 -6.50 11.02 -3.57
N ASN A 139 -6.73 12.32 -3.36
CA ASN A 139 -7.48 13.16 -4.30
C ASN A 139 -6.78 13.31 -5.66
N LYS A 140 -5.44 13.38 -5.69
CA LYS A 140 -4.69 13.36 -6.97
C LYS A 140 -4.95 12.06 -7.73
N LEU A 141 -4.85 10.91 -7.08
CA LEU A 141 -5.14 9.61 -7.70
C LEU A 141 -6.61 9.48 -8.12
N HIS A 142 -7.53 9.98 -7.32
CA HIS A 142 -8.96 9.99 -7.65
C HIS A 142 -9.24 10.82 -8.91
N ARG A 143 -8.55 11.95 -9.12
CA ARG A 143 -8.65 12.74 -10.37
C ARG A 143 -8.16 11.96 -11.60
N VAL A 144 -7.09 11.17 -11.45
CA VAL A 144 -6.60 10.28 -12.52
C VAL A 144 -7.66 9.23 -12.86
N GLN A 145 -8.22 8.54 -11.85
CA GLN A 145 -9.28 7.55 -12.04
C GLN A 145 -10.49 8.17 -12.77
N ASN A 146 -10.94 9.35 -12.34
CA ASN A 146 -12.07 10.03 -12.96
C ASN A 146 -11.78 10.42 -14.42
N THR A 147 -10.55 10.81 -14.74
CA THR A 147 -10.16 11.13 -16.12
C THR A 147 -10.12 9.87 -16.98
N ALA A 148 -9.61 8.78 -16.43
CA ALA A 148 -9.61 7.47 -17.09
C ALA A 148 -11.04 6.94 -17.34
N ALA A 149 -11.93 7.08 -16.36
CA ALA A 149 -13.34 6.69 -16.48
C ALA A 149 -14.05 7.47 -17.60
N ARG A 150 -13.85 8.79 -17.64
CA ARG A 150 -14.38 9.64 -18.71
C ARG A 150 -13.83 9.30 -20.09
N LEU A 151 -12.57 8.88 -20.18
CA LEU A 151 -12.00 8.42 -21.44
C LEU A 151 -12.71 7.18 -21.98
N VAL A 152 -13.06 6.25 -21.09
CA VAL A 152 -13.82 5.03 -21.45
C VAL A 152 -15.23 5.40 -21.93
N THR A 153 -16.00 6.12 -21.10
CA THR A 153 -17.42 6.41 -21.38
C THR A 153 -17.66 7.59 -22.33
N ARG A 154 -16.61 8.34 -22.69
CA ARG A 154 -16.69 9.60 -23.46
C ARG A 154 -17.65 10.63 -22.85
N SER A 155 -17.84 10.59 -21.54
CA SER A 155 -18.72 11.51 -20.83
C SER A 155 -18.08 12.91 -20.66
N LYS A 156 -18.91 13.95 -20.69
CA LYS A 156 -18.51 15.34 -20.39
C LYS A 156 -18.04 15.49 -18.92
N LYS A 157 -17.42 16.63 -18.61
CA LYS A 157 -16.96 16.99 -17.25
C LYS A 157 -18.15 17.34 -16.33
N HIS A 158 -18.92 16.34 -15.90
CA HIS A 158 -19.94 16.45 -14.84
C HIS A 158 -19.75 15.36 -13.78
N HIS A 159 -20.68 15.25 -12.82
CA HIS A 159 -20.65 14.30 -11.69
C HIS A 159 -20.05 12.94 -12.10
N THR A 160 -18.95 12.55 -11.46
CA THR A 160 -18.18 11.36 -11.85
C THR A 160 -18.68 10.08 -11.18
N THR A 161 -19.43 10.20 -10.08
CA THR A 161 -19.98 9.05 -9.34
C THR A 161 -20.83 8.13 -10.23
N PRO A 162 -21.78 8.62 -11.05
CA PRO A 162 -22.55 7.77 -11.96
C PRO A 162 -21.68 7.05 -13.00
N VAL A 163 -20.59 7.69 -13.45
CA VAL A 163 -19.65 7.11 -14.43
C VAL A 163 -18.85 5.97 -13.81
N LEU A 164 -18.45 6.11 -12.54
CA LEU A 164 -17.76 5.03 -11.83
C LEU A 164 -18.70 3.84 -11.60
N VAL A 165 -19.96 4.10 -11.24
CA VAL A 165 -20.99 3.06 -11.06
C VAL A 165 -21.24 2.29 -12.35
N SER A 166 -21.42 2.97 -13.49
CA SER A 166 -21.65 2.29 -14.78
C SER A 166 -20.48 1.41 -15.18
N LEU A 167 -19.25 1.81 -14.87
CA LEU A 167 -18.04 1.02 -15.13
C LEU A 167 -17.80 -0.10 -14.11
N HIS A 168 -18.58 -0.15 -13.02
CA HIS A 168 -18.38 -1.01 -11.85
C HIS A 168 -17.02 -0.74 -11.19
N TRP A 169 -16.62 0.52 -11.12
CA TRP A 169 -15.34 0.94 -10.55
C TRP A 169 -15.53 1.51 -9.14
N ILE A 170 -14.74 1.00 -8.21
CA ILE A 170 -14.69 1.47 -6.82
C ILE A 170 -13.81 2.73 -6.75
N PRO A 171 -14.25 3.83 -6.10
CA PRO A 171 -13.41 5.01 -5.87
C PRO A 171 -12.10 4.66 -5.14
N VAL A 172 -11.01 5.38 -5.47
CA VAL A 172 -9.66 5.10 -4.93
C VAL A 172 -9.64 4.95 -3.41
N GLN A 173 -10.33 5.81 -2.67
CA GLN A 173 -10.36 5.77 -1.20
C GLN A 173 -10.93 4.45 -0.67
N TYR A 174 -12.10 4.05 -1.15
CA TYR A 174 -12.71 2.79 -0.75
C TYR A 174 -11.89 1.58 -1.19
N ARG A 175 -11.15 1.69 -2.30
CA ARG A 175 -10.24 0.62 -2.74
C ARG A 175 -9.03 0.46 -1.83
N ILE A 176 -8.50 1.55 -1.27
CA ILE A 176 -7.45 1.49 -0.24
C ILE A 176 -7.98 0.82 1.02
N GLN A 177 -9.16 1.25 1.50
CA GLN A 177 -9.81 0.65 2.67
C GLN A 177 -10.09 -0.84 2.47
N TYR A 178 -10.67 -1.22 1.34
CA TYR A 178 -10.91 -2.62 0.98
C TYR A 178 -9.61 -3.43 0.97
N LYS A 179 -8.51 -2.87 0.45
CA LYS A 179 -7.21 -3.56 0.40
C LYS A 179 -6.64 -3.80 1.80
N LEU A 180 -6.76 -2.83 2.69
CA LEU A 180 -6.35 -2.98 4.09
C LEU A 180 -7.18 -4.05 4.79
N LEU A 181 -8.50 -4.00 4.62
CA LEU A 181 -9.43 -5.00 5.14
C LEU A 181 -9.12 -6.40 4.59
N LEU A 182 -8.77 -6.52 3.31
CA LEU A 182 -8.36 -7.77 2.68
C LEU A 182 -7.05 -8.30 3.28
N TYR A 183 -6.07 -7.42 3.55
CA TYR A 183 -4.85 -7.83 4.27
C TYR A 183 -5.17 -8.28 5.68
N THR A 184 -6.02 -7.57 6.41
CA THR A 184 -6.49 -7.96 7.74
C THR A 184 -7.17 -9.33 7.72
N PHE A 185 -8.07 -9.56 6.76
CA PHE A 185 -8.72 -10.84 6.57
C PHE A 185 -7.69 -11.96 6.36
N LYS A 186 -6.72 -11.75 5.46
CA LYS A 186 -5.68 -12.73 5.17
C LYS A 186 -4.82 -13.03 6.39
N ILE A 187 -4.46 -12.01 7.17
CA ILE A 187 -3.71 -12.16 8.42
C ILE A 187 -4.50 -13.03 9.42
N LEU A 188 -5.78 -12.71 9.63
CA LEU A 188 -6.61 -13.44 10.60
C LEU A 188 -6.87 -14.91 10.20
N HIS A 189 -6.78 -15.24 8.91
CA HIS A 189 -6.99 -16.59 8.40
C HIS A 189 -5.68 -17.34 8.13
N GLY A 190 -4.52 -16.82 8.53
CA GLY A 190 -3.22 -17.47 8.31
C GLY A 190 -2.81 -17.57 6.83
N LEU A 191 -3.32 -16.66 5.99
CA LEU A 191 -3.03 -16.58 4.56
C LEU A 191 -1.99 -15.50 4.23
N ALA A 192 -1.46 -14.82 5.24
CA ALA A 192 -0.47 -13.76 5.10
C ALA A 192 0.94 -14.26 5.41
N SER A 193 1.94 -13.43 5.13
CA SER A 193 3.31 -13.67 5.59
C SER A 193 3.44 -13.44 7.09
N VAL A 194 4.27 -14.24 7.77
CA VAL A 194 4.53 -14.16 9.23
C VAL A 194 4.76 -12.73 9.74
N TYR A 195 5.57 -11.93 9.04
CA TYR A 195 5.86 -10.55 9.45
C TYR A 195 4.66 -9.60 9.42
N LEU A 196 3.58 -9.93 8.69
CA LEU A 196 2.32 -9.17 8.73
C LEU A 196 1.41 -9.68 9.85
N GLU A 197 1.47 -10.97 10.15
CA GLU A 197 0.69 -11.56 11.24
C GLU A 197 1.10 -10.95 12.59
N GLU A 198 2.39 -10.73 12.79
CA GLU A 198 2.93 -10.04 13.97
C GLU A 198 2.42 -8.60 14.14
N LEU A 199 1.89 -7.96 13.08
CA LEU A 199 1.43 -6.57 13.15
C LEU A 199 0.05 -6.42 13.79
N ILE A 200 -0.77 -7.48 13.81
CA ILE A 200 -2.17 -7.39 14.23
C ILE A 200 -2.42 -8.36 15.37
N ASN A 201 -3.01 -7.84 16.45
CA ASN A 201 -3.40 -8.65 17.61
C ASN A 201 -4.93 -8.80 17.68
N ALA A 202 -5.40 -10.06 17.66
CA ALA A 202 -6.81 -10.37 17.88
C ALA A 202 -7.23 -9.99 19.31
N TYR A 203 -8.43 -9.44 19.45
CA TYR A 203 -8.97 -9.09 20.75
C TYR A 203 -9.41 -10.34 21.51
N GLN A 204 -8.67 -10.68 22.56
CA GLN A 204 -9.04 -11.74 23.51
C GLN A 204 -9.44 -11.09 24.84
N PRO A 205 -10.73 -11.16 25.24
CA PRO A 205 -11.15 -10.63 26.53
C PRO A 205 -10.71 -11.56 27.66
N SER A 206 -10.24 -11.00 28.78
CA SER A 206 -9.86 -11.76 29.99
C SER A 206 -11.02 -12.47 30.70
N ARG A 207 -12.27 -12.15 30.32
CA ARG A 207 -13.50 -12.76 30.84
C ARG A 207 -14.47 -12.93 29.68
N SER A 208 -15.20 -14.05 29.66
CA SER A 208 -16.18 -14.31 28.61
C SER A 208 -17.24 -13.21 28.55
N ARG A 209 -17.34 -12.56 27.39
CA ARG A 209 -18.22 -11.42 27.15
C ARG A 209 -19.02 -11.66 25.88
N ARG A 210 -20.20 -11.06 25.77
CA ARG A 210 -21.06 -11.14 24.56
C ARG A 210 -20.35 -10.69 23.27
N SER A 211 -19.25 -9.93 23.38
CA SER A 211 -18.41 -9.46 22.27
C SER A 211 -17.20 -10.35 21.95
N GLU A 212 -17.02 -11.46 22.68
CA GLU A 212 -15.91 -12.42 22.48
C GLU A 212 -15.96 -13.05 21.09
N ASN A 213 -17.15 -13.42 20.63
CA ASN A 213 -17.36 -13.95 19.29
C ASN A 213 -17.35 -12.88 18.18
N ALA A 214 -17.03 -11.61 18.46
CA ALA A 214 -17.17 -10.56 17.44
C ALA A 214 -16.00 -10.45 16.45
N MET A 215 -14.93 -11.27 16.60
CA MET A 215 -13.67 -11.21 15.84
C MET A 215 -13.12 -9.79 15.71
N ARG A 216 -12.93 -9.13 16.85
CA ARG A 216 -12.40 -7.76 16.90
C ARG A 216 -10.87 -7.77 16.97
N LEU A 217 -10.27 -6.65 16.60
CA LEU A 217 -8.85 -6.40 16.76
C LEU A 217 -8.59 -5.47 17.94
N ILE A 218 -7.45 -5.66 18.60
CA ILE A 218 -6.95 -4.71 19.60
C ILE A 218 -6.59 -3.43 18.86
N GLN A 219 -7.18 -2.31 19.27
CA GLN A 219 -6.82 -1.01 18.72
C GLN A 219 -5.71 -0.39 19.56
N PRO A 220 -4.48 -0.24 19.03
CA PRO A 220 -3.39 0.39 19.75
C PRO A 220 -3.72 1.86 20.07
N ARG A 221 -3.21 2.31 21.21
CA ARG A 221 -3.16 3.74 21.53
C ARG A 221 -2.01 4.36 20.74
N VAL A 222 -2.26 5.54 20.20
CA VAL A 222 -1.30 6.30 19.41
C VAL A 222 -1.03 7.62 20.11
N SER A 223 0.22 8.03 20.10
CA SER A 223 0.66 9.27 20.76
C SER A 223 0.57 10.47 19.82
N THR A 224 0.72 10.23 18.52
CA THR A 224 0.78 11.25 17.48
C THR A 224 -0.35 11.11 16.46
N LYS A 225 -0.99 12.23 16.12
CA LYS A 225 -2.07 12.26 15.11
C LYS A 225 -1.57 12.00 13.69
N ASN A 226 -0.31 12.32 13.39
CA ASN A 226 0.25 12.20 12.05
C ASN A 226 0.85 10.83 11.77
N ASN A 227 1.77 10.35 12.61
CA ASN A 227 2.48 9.08 12.37
C ASN A 227 1.74 7.90 13.00
N GLY A 228 1.22 8.08 14.22
CA GLY A 228 0.46 7.08 14.94
C GLY A 228 -0.78 6.59 14.18
N GLU A 229 -1.60 7.50 13.65
CA GLU A 229 -2.79 7.13 12.87
C GLU A 229 -2.45 6.46 11.52
N ARG A 230 -1.22 6.61 11.01
CA ARG A 230 -0.75 5.94 9.78
C ARG A 230 -0.25 4.52 10.03
N ARG A 231 -0.07 4.12 11.29
CA ARG A 231 0.41 2.77 11.60
C ARG A 231 -0.60 1.75 11.08
N PHE A 232 -0.08 0.71 10.44
CA PHE A 232 -0.92 -0.31 9.81
C PHE A 232 -1.87 -0.99 10.82
N ASP A 233 -1.39 -1.29 12.02
CA ASP A 233 -2.15 -1.92 13.11
C ASP A 233 -3.31 -1.04 13.59
N LYS A 234 -3.06 0.25 13.78
CA LYS A 234 -4.06 1.24 14.19
C LYS A 234 -5.18 1.35 13.16
N ALA A 235 -4.80 1.55 11.90
CA ALA A 235 -5.76 1.87 10.87
C ALA A 235 -6.55 0.63 10.41
N THR A 236 -5.92 -0.54 10.33
CA THR A 236 -6.63 -1.80 10.07
C THR A 236 -7.58 -2.15 11.21
N ALA A 237 -7.16 -2.02 12.47
CA ALA A 237 -8.04 -2.26 13.61
C ALA A 237 -9.25 -1.34 13.62
N SER A 238 -9.06 -0.05 13.28
CA SER A 238 -10.16 0.92 13.14
C SER A 238 -11.17 0.49 12.07
N LEU A 239 -10.69 0.23 10.84
CA LEU A 239 -11.53 -0.17 9.72
C LEU A 239 -12.25 -1.51 9.99
N TRP A 240 -11.54 -2.50 10.50
CA TRP A 240 -12.08 -3.83 10.78
C TRP A 240 -13.11 -3.83 11.90
N ASN A 241 -12.87 -3.07 12.98
CA ASN A 241 -13.81 -2.99 14.09
C ASN A 241 -15.11 -2.27 13.70
N ASN A 242 -15.05 -1.35 12.73
CA ASN A 242 -16.22 -0.68 12.15
C ASN A 242 -17.02 -1.53 11.16
N LEU A 243 -16.51 -2.71 10.75
CA LEU A 243 -17.28 -3.63 9.90
C LEU A 243 -18.46 -4.25 10.65
N PRO A 244 -19.59 -4.47 9.95
CA PRO A 244 -20.69 -5.30 10.45
C PRO A 244 -20.19 -6.69 10.86
N SER A 245 -20.74 -7.24 11.96
CA SER A 245 -20.34 -8.54 12.49
C SER A 245 -20.46 -9.65 11.45
N HIS A 246 -21.53 -9.69 10.65
CA HIS A 246 -21.76 -10.74 9.65
C HIS A 246 -20.70 -10.79 8.55
N LEU A 247 -20.06 -9.67 8.19
CA LEU A 247 -18.95 -9.65 7.22
C LEU A 247 -17.66 -10.16 7.83
N ARG A 248 -17.41 -9.87 9.10
CA ARG A 248 -16.22 -10.39 9.80
C ARG A 248 -16.22 -11.91 9.89
N HIS A 249 -17.40 -12.54 10.00
CA HIS A 249 -17.58 -13.99 10.13
C HIS A 249 -17.51 -14.78 8.82
N LYS A 250 -17.24 -14.14 7.70
CA LYS A 250 -17.06 -14.85 6.44
C LYS A 250 -15.73 -15.61 6.47
N HIS A 251 -15.76 -16.86 6.00
CA HIS A 251 -14.58 -17.74 5.95
C HIS A 251 -13.93 -17.80 4.57
N ALA A 252 -14.57 -17.21 3.55
CA ALA A 252 -14.08 -17.18 2.18
C ALA A 252 -13.90 -15.73 1.72
N ILE A 253 -12.76 -15.45 1.08
CA ILE A 253 -12.44 -14.13 0.52
C ILE A 253 -13.50 -13.68 -0.49
N GLU A 254 -14.10 -14.60 -1.26
CA GLU A 254 -15.12 -14.28 -2.26
C GLU A 254 -16.44 -13.77 -1.65
N LEU A 255 -16.67 -14.09 -0.38
CA LEU A 255 -17.86 -13.67 0.38
C LEU A 255 -17.61 -12.43 1.23
N PHE A 256 -16.38 -11.91 1.22
CA PHE A 256 -15.89 -10.75 1.98
C PHE A 256 -15.77 -9.52 1.08
#